data_AF-A0A934FER2-F1
#
_entry.id   AF-A0A934FER2-F1
#
_cell.length_a   1.000
_cell.length_b   1.000
_cell.length_c   1.000
_cell.angle_alpha   90.00
_cell.angle_beta   90.00
_cell.angle_gamma   90.00
#
_symmetry.space_group_name_H-M   'P 1'
#
loop_
_entity.id
_entity.type
_entity.pdbx_description
1 polymer ?
#
loop_
_entity_poly.entity_id
_entity_poly.type
_entity_poly.pdbx_seq_one_letter_code
_entity_poly.pdbx_strand_id
1 'polypeptide(L)'
;MVNFESESENLGVTPEAKNEGARENKDAGFEHELSPQEETVRQLEEIATQLEARKASKISEIFDFFRVRGLREELGVTERKTEDLAAELARNEAVLDELDAVIDEQSRLVSARAEAGIYSKEAAGEFQRIESERQKRDVANLMLEHNAFFFHAIMLNSETMPKENTIIETAAPFEDRLKIILGLEPTISASTVKNGSEMNQNTLWQRLGVILKGGHVEAAGSGDIASQSQGLYRRALWETKNSEVELVSEAIESDPKSRAWNELVIREPKAAGLYYWADEKGPVKFSGDKFFQEAQAAGLPLFMVVKGEVYPAFLVKNESGATLMHGPEPILPEQLLEKNKFGVEDSTKKQYAEEVLTDSTFDIVKLAKKVPELAYMRGWRTASGILDRFEKLSEGDAVNFVDIGPGVGANPQARNVSEYAVWLADAVEKAESFEDKAVIKTIVFHCYGLAEAIEAASGLTDKSAAKKIRALAEKYISAEEYGEIKGRRLDSKGRIRISAEEIA
;
A
#
# COMPACT_ATOMS: atom_id res chain seq x y z
N MET A 1 10.67 -38.44 4.02
CA MET A 1 10.41 -39.84 3.64
C MET A 1 9.47 -40.46 4.66
N VAL A 2 8.17 -40.40 4.39
CA VAL A 2 7.15 -41.31 4.93
C VAL A 2 6.17 -41.49 3.78
N ASN A 3 6.18 -42.69 3.19
CA ASN A 3 5.30 -43.08 2.09
C ASN A 3 3.91 -43.38 2.65
N PHE A 4 2.87 -42.85 2.01
CA PHE A 4 1.53 -43.40 2.09
C PHE A 4 1.10 -43.78 0.68
N GLU A 5 1.23 -45.07 0.39
CA GLU A 5 0.52 -45.75 -0.68
C GLU A 5 -0.87 -46.12 -0.15
N SER A 6 -1.91 -45.83 -0.95
CA SER A 6 -3.13 -46.63 -0.96
C SER A 6 -3.77 -46.54 -2.34
N GLU A 7 -3.43 -47.52 -3.18
CA GLU A 7 -4.25 -47.95 -4.30
C GLU A 7 -5.49 -48.69 -3.77
N SER A 8 -6.67 -48.45 -4.36
CA SER A 8 -7.47 -49.51 -4.98
C SER A 8 -8.78 -48.95 -5.56
N GLU A 9 -8.80 -48.89 -6.89
CA GLU A 9 -9.85 -49.38 -7.80
C GLU A 9 -11.35 -49.22 -7.47
N ASN A 10 -12.00 -48.43 -8.35
CA ASN A 10 -13.05 -48.85 -9.29
C ASN A 10 -14.18 -49.79 -8.81
N LEU A 11 -15.42 -49.32 -8.97
CA LEU A 11 -16.45 -49.95 -9.82
C LEU A 11 -17.71 -49.07 -9.84
N GLY A 12 -18.19 -48.78 -11.05
CA GLY A 12 -19.38 -47.97 -11.28
C GLY A 12 -20.70 -48.76 -11.22
N VAL A 13 -21.71 -48.14 -11.84
CA VAL A 13 -23.05 -48.64 -12.22
C VAL A 13 -24.20 -48.18 -11.30
N THR A 14 -24.93 -47.18 -11.81
CA THR A 14 -26.35 -46.92 -11.54
C THR A 14 -27.23 -48.06 -12.06
N PRO A 15 -28.43 -48.27 -11.50
CA PRO A 15 -29.60 -48.13 -12.39
C PRO A 15 -30.88 -47.59 -11.72
N GLU A 16 -31.64 -46.86 -12.53
CA GLU A 16 -33.05 -46.53 -12.31
C GLU A 16 -33.96 -47.76 -12.48
N ALA A 17 -35.12 -47.67 -11.81
CA ALA A 17 -36.46 -48.10 -12.24
C ALA A 17 -36.96 -49.54 -11.98
N LYS A 18 -38.18 -49.55 -11.40
CA LYS A 18 -39.29 -50.53 -11.42
C LYS A 18 -39.23 -51.77 -10.52
N ASN A 19 -40.15 -51.81 -9.54
CA ASN A 19 -41.16 -52.86 -9.53
C ASN A 19 -42.43 -52.46 -8.77
N GLU A 20 -43.55 -52.54 -9.48
CA GLU A 20 -44.91 -52.61 -8.96
C GLU A 20 -45.18 -54.01 -8.39
N GLY A 21 -46.10 -54.10 -7.41
CA GLY A 21 -47.17 -55.10 -7.49
C GLY A 21 -47.20 -56.26 -6.50
N ALA A 22 -48.28 -56.24 -5.70
CA ALA A 22 -49.07 -57.37 -5.15
C ALA A 22 -48.52 -58.15 -3.94
N ARG A 23 -49.30 -58.56 -2.93
CA ARG A 23 -50.67 -58.33 -2.39
C ARG A 23 -50.80 -59.36 -1.26
N GLU A 24 -51.40 -59.01 -0.12
CA GLU A 24 -52.48 -59.76 0.58
C GLU A 24 -52.53 -59.55 2.10
N ASN A 25 -53.69 -59.02 2.52
CA ASN A 25 -54.53 -59.35 3.67
C ASN A 25 -53.96 -59.41 5.10
N LYS A 26 -54.50 -58.51 5.93
CA LYS A 26 -55.34 -58.92 7.09
C LYS A 26 -56.28 -57.78 7.48
N ASP A 27 -57.57 -57.98 7.21
CA ASP A 27 -58.66 -57.36 7.95
C ASP A 27 -58.57 -57.77 9.42
N ALA A 28 -58.60 -56.79 10.32
CA ALA A 28 -59.09 -56.96 11.69
C ALA A 28 -59.54 -55.59 12.20
N GLY A 29 -60.77 -55.53 12.69
CA GLY A 29 -61.56 -54.31 12.91
C GLY A 29 -60.90 -53.27 13.80
N PHE A 30 -60.94 -52.02 13.32
CA PHE A 30 -60.85 -50.85 14.16
C PHE A 30 -62.23 -50.61 14.77
N GLU A 31 -62.37 -50.98 16.03
CA GLU A 31 -63.36 -50.35 16.91
C GLU A 31 -63.01 -48.87 16.95
N HIS A 32 -63.95 -48.01 16.52
CA HIS A 32 -63.88 -46.59 16.80
C HIS A 32 -64.01 -46.43 18.32
N GLU A 33 -62.87 -46.39 19.02
CA GLU A 33 -62.80 -45.74 20.32
C GLU A 33 -63.18 -44.28 20.08
N LEU A 34 -64.42 -43.95 20.45
CA LEU A 34 -64.89 -42.57 20.55
C LEU A 34 -63.86 -41.83 21.40
N SER A 35 -63.41 -40.67 20.92
CA SER A 35 -62.51 -39.85 21.72
C SER A 35 -63.19 -39.54 23.07
N PRO A 36 -62.44 -39.30 24.17
CA PRO A 36 -63.03 -39.00 25.47
C PRO A 36 -64.09 -37.88 25.42
N GLN A 37 -64.00 -36.97 24.45
CA GLN A 37 -64.96 -35.91 24.19
C GLN A 37 -66.27 -36.43 23.57
N GLU A 38 -66.22 -37.35 22.60
CA GLU A 38 -67.40 -37.93 21.95
C GLU A 38 -68.18 -38.89 22.87
N GLU A 39 -67.47 -39.64 23.73
CA GLU A 39 -68.09 -40.46 24.78
C GLU A 39 -68.86 -39.58 25.79
N THR A 40 -68.31 -38.41 26.13
CA THR A 40 -68.94 -37.44 27.03
C THR A 40 -70.19 -36.81 26.40
N VAL A 41 -70.15 -36.46 25.11
CA VAL A 41 -71.31 -35.93 24.37
C VAL A 41 -72.44 -36.97 24.30
N ARG A 42 -72.11 -38.24 24.03
CA ARG A 42 -73.10 -39.32 23.98
C ARG A 42 -73.78 -39.57 25.33
N GLN A 43 -73.01 -39.53 26.42
CA GLN A 43 -73.56 -39.65 27.78
C GLN A 43 -74.50 -38.48 28.12
N LEU A 44 -74.18 -37.26 27.67
CA LEU A 44 -75.04 -36.09 27.86
C LEU A 44 -76.37 -36.21 27.09
N GLU A 45 -76.34 -36.70 25.85
CA GLU A 45 -77.56 -36.92 25.05
C GLU A 45 -78.45 -38.03 25.61
N GLU A 46 -77.84 -39.10 26.13
CA GLU A 46 -78.57 -40.21 26.78
C GLU A 46 -79.25 -39.76 28.07
N ILE A 47 -78.56 -38.95 28.89
CA ILE A 47 -79.14 -38.33 30.09
C ILE A 47 -80.28 -37.37 29.72
N ALA A 48 -80.11 -36.55 28.68
CA ALA A 48 -81.14 -35.62 28.19
C ALA A 48 -82.41 -36.37 27.72
N THR A 49 -82.23 -37.50 27.04
CA THR A 49 -83.33 -38.33 26.53
C THR A 49 -84.07 -39.06 27.66
N GLN A 50 -83.33 -39.55 28.68
CA GLN A 50 -83.93 -40.14 29.89
C GLN A 50 -84.71 -39.12 30.73
N LEU A 51 -84.32 -37.85 30.69
CA LEU A 51 -85.00 -36.72 31.34
C LEU A 51 -86.33 -36.35 30.65
N GLU A 52 -86.39 -36.39 29.33
CA GLU A 52 -87.62 -36.13 28.57
C GLU A 52 -88.64 -37.27 28.70
N ALA A 53 -88.19 -38.53 28.72
CA ALA A 53 -89.07 -39.71 28.81
C ALA A 53 -89.74 -39.90 30.18
N ARG A 54 -89.21 -39.31 31.26
CA ARG A 54 -89.76 -39.44 32.63
C ARG A 54 -90.75 -38.33 33.04
N LYS A 55 -91.05 -37.38 32.14
CA LYS A 55 -91.95 -36.23 32.39
C LYS A 55 -93.46 -36.52 32.23
N ALA A 56 -93.88 -37.77 32.06
CA ALA A 56 -95.30 -38.13 31.87
C ALA A 56 -95.81 -39.22 32.83
N SER A 57 -95.77 -38.99 34.15
CA SER A 57 -96.78 -39.52 35.09
C SER A 57 -96.62 -38.88 36.47
N LYS A 58 -97.71 -38.27 36.95
CA LYS A 58 -97.81 -37.50 38.19
C LYS A 58 -97.54 -38.34 39.43
N ILE A 59 -96.45 -38.03 40.12
CA ILE A 59 -96.35 -37.77 41.57
C ILE A 59 -94.91 -37.28 41.80
N SER A 60 -94.78 -36.12 42.47
CA SER A 60 -93.56 -35.55 43.05
C SER A 60 -93.00 -34.27 42.39
N GLU A 61 -93.87 -33.26 42.24
CA GLU A 61 -93.55 -31.82 42.11
C GLU A 61 -92.71 -31.25 43.29
N ILE A 62 -92.18 -32.09 44.18
CA ILE A 62 -91.23 -31.71 45.25
C ILE A 62 -89.81 -32.22 44.96
N PHE A 63 -89.65 -33.23 44.10
CA PHE A 63 -88.33 -33.72 43.68
C PHE A 63 -87.72 -32.91 42.52
N ASP A 64 -88.53 -32.20 41.73
CA ASP A 64 -88.02 -31.43 40.58
C ASP A 64 -87.27 -30.15 40.97
N PHE A 65 -87.53 -29.55 42.14
CA PHE A 65 -86.76 -28.36 42.54
C PHE A 65 -85.31 -28.70 42.90
N PHE A 66 -85.07 -29.77 43.66
CA PHE A 66 -83.72 -30.18 44.04
C PHE A 66 -82.96 -30.86 42.90
N ARG A 67 -83.67 -31.57 42.00
CA ARG A 67 -83.03 -32.29 40.89
C ARG A 67 -82.74 -31.38 39.68
N VAL A 68 -83.62 -30.42 39.37
CA VAL A 68 -83.32 -29.37 38.36
C VAL A 68 -82.24 -28.42 38.88
N ARG A 69 -82.19 -28.14 40.19
CA ARG A 69 -81.08 -27.40 40.79
C ARG A 69 -79.76 -28.18 40.72
N GLY A 70 -79.78 -29.48 41.02
CA GLY A 70 -78.60 -30.35 40.89
C GLY A 70 -78.08 -30.43 39.45
N LEU A 71 -78.96 -30.60 38.46
CA LEU A 71 -78.57 -30.62 37.05
C LEU A 71 -78.07 -29.26 36.53
N ARG A 72 -78.59 -28.13 37.06
CA ARG A 72 -78.05 -26.80 36.74
C ARG A 72 -76.70 -26.53 37.39
N GLU A 73 -76.50 -27.02 38.62
CA GLU A 73 -75.18 -26.97 39.27
C GLU A 73 -74.17 -27.87 38.53
N GLU A 74 -74.57 -29.08 38.10
CA GLU A 74 -73.73 -29.96 37.28
C GLU A 74 -73.44 -29.40 35.88
N LEU A 75 -74.43 -28.81 35.21
CA LEU A 75 -74.23 -28.13 33.93
C LEU A 75 -73.28 -26.94 34.09
N GLY A 76 -73.46 -26.10 35.13
CA GLY A 76 -72.55 -24.99 35.41
C GLY A 76 -71.13 -25.42 35.82
N VAL A 77 -70.99 -26.58 36.48
CA VAL A 77 -69.66 -27.19 36.75
C VAL A 77 -69.04 -27.71 35.46
N THR A 78 -69.84 -28.25 34.55
CA THR A 78 -69.36 -28.78 33.26
C THR A 78 -68.99 -27.64 32.31
N GLU A 79 -69.80 -26.58 32.23
CA GLU A 79 -69.51 -25.36 31.47
C GLU A 79 -68.22 -24.70 31.96
N ARG A 80 -68.03 -24.57 33.28
CA ARG A 80 -66.76 -24.09 33.85
C ARG A 80 -65.58 -25.00 33.51
N LYS A 81 -65.75 -26.32 33.56
CA LYS A 81 -64.71 -27.26 33.13
C LYS A 81 -64.38 -27.11 31.65
N THR A 82 -65.37 -26.87 30.79
CA THR A 82 -65.13 -26.65 29.36
C THR A 82 -64.47 -25.30 29.08
N GLU A 83 -64.81 -24.24 29.82
CA GLU A 83 -64.14 -22.94 29.75
C GLU A 83 -62.70 -23.03 30.27
N ASP A 84 -62.47 -23.73 31.38
CA ASP A 84 -61.13 -23.97 31.93
C ASP A 84 -60.27 -24.78 30.95
N LEU A 85 -60.84 -25.83 30.33
CA LEU A 85 -60.17 -26.62 29.29
C LEU A 85 -59.87 -25.78 28.04
N ALA A 86 -60.80 -24.94 27.59
CA ALA A 86 -60.58 -24.06 26.45
C ALA A 86 -59.48 -23.01 26.75
N ALA A 87 -59.45 -22.47 27.97
CA ALA A 87 -58.41 -21.55 28.42
C ALA A 87 -57.06 -22.25 28.63
N GLU A 88 -57.05 -23.53 28.97
CA GLU A 88 -55.83 -24.36 29.02
C GLU A 88 -55.32 -24.68 27.61
N LEU A 89 -56.20 -25.04 26.68
CA LEU A 89 -55.85 -25.26 25.27
C LEU A 89 -55.27 -23.99 24.64
N ALA A 90 -55.90 -22.83 24.82
CA ALA A 90 -55.39 -21.55 24.31
C ALA A 90 -54.03 -21.18 24.92
N ARG A 91 -53.79 -21.52 26.20
CA ARG A 91 -52.47 -21.35 26.84
C ARG A 91 -51.43 -22.29 26.25
N ASN A 92 -51.80 -23.55 25.99
CA ASN A 92 -50.91 -24.52 25.38
C ASN A 92 -50.57 -24.15 23.94
N GLU A 93 -51.54 -23.65 23.15
CA GLU A 93 -51.30 -23.12 21.80
C GLU A 93 -50.31 -21.94 21.84
N ALA A 94 -50.50 -20.99 22.75
CA ALA A 94 -49.56 -19.87 22.91
C ALA A 94 -48.13 -20.31 23.30
N VAL A 95 -48.02 -21.36 24.14
CA VAL A 95 -46.71 -21.95 24.49
C VAL A 95 -46.08 -22.66 23.29
N LEU A 96 -46.87 -23.34 22.45
CA LEU A 96 -46.39 -23.97 21.22
C LEU A 96 -45.89 -22.92 20.22
N ASP A 97 -46.61 -21.83 20.03
CA ASP A 97 -46.19 -20.71 19.17
C ASP A 97 -44.88 -20.08 19.67
N GLU A 98 -44.72 -19.93 20.98
CA GLU A 98 -43.47 -19.43 21.59
C GLU A 98 -42.31 -20.42 21.39
N LEU A 99 -42.56 -21.72 21.54
CA LEU A 99 -41.55 -22.76 21.29
C LEU A 99 -41.12 -22.80 19.82
N ASP A 100 -42.06 -22.68 18.88
CA ASP A 100 -41.77 -22.63 17.45
C ASP A 100 -40.91 -21.40 17.11
N ALA A 101 -41.21 -20.23 17.68
CA ALA A 101 -40.40 -19.03 17.50
C ALA A 101 -38.96 -19.21 18.05
N VAL A 102 -38.80 -19.91 19.17
CA VAL A 102 -37.47 -20.24 19.73
C VAL A 102 -36.71 -21.22 18.83
N ILE A 103 -37.39 -22.22 18.26
CA ILE A 103 -36.78 -23.19 17.33
C ILE A 103 -36.30 -22.49 16.05
N ASP A 104 -37.11 -21.57 15.50
CA ASP A 104 -36.75 -20.77 14.34
C ASP A 104 -35.52 -19.89 14.60
N GLU A 105 -35.48 -19.23 15.77
CA GLU A 105 -34.35 -18.40 16.15
C GLU A 105 -33.06 -19.23 16.36
N GLN A 106 -33.17 -20.42 16.98
CA GLN A 106 -32.04 -21.34 17.08
C GLN A 106 -31.55 -21.81 15.70
N SER A 107 -32.47 -22.09 14.77
CA SER A 107 -32.14 -22.49 13.41
C SER A 107 -31.43 -21.37 12.64
N ARG A 108 -31.85 -20.11 12.83
CA ARG A 108 -31.17 -18.92 12.29
C ARG A 108 -29.78 -18.74 12.89
N LEU A 109 -29.63 -18.90 14.22
CA LEU A 109 -28.34 -18.81 14.90
C LEU A 109 -27.35 -19.89 14.43
N VAL A 110 -27.80 -21.12 14.23
CA VAL A 110 -26.98 -22.21 13.67
C VAL A 110 -26.53 -21.87 12.25
N SER A 111 -27.44 -21.38 11.41
CA SER A 111 -27.14 -20.99 10.02
C SER A 111 -26.13 -19.83 9.98
N ALA A 112 -26.33 -18.77 10.78
CA ALA A 112 -25.42 -17.63 10.85
C ALA A 112 -24.03 -18.05 11.37
N ARG A 113 -23.94 -18.99 12.33
CA ARG A 113 -22.67 -19.56 12.78
C ARG A 113 -21.96 -20.37 11.69
N ALA A 114 -22.71 -21.15 10.92
CA ALA A 114 -22.16 -21.91 9.80
C ALA A 114 -21.59 -20.97 8.72
N GLU A 115 -22.35 -19.92 8.37
CA GLU A 115 -21.94 -18.90 7.40
C GLU A 115 -20.70 -18.11 7.88
N ALA A 116 -20.68 -17.65 9.14
CA ALA A 116 -19.49 -17.02 9.74
C ALA A 116 -18.27 -17.95 9.75
N GLY A 117 -18.48 -19.26 9.95
CA GLY A 117 -17.44 -20.28 9.86
C GLY A 117 -16.87 -20.45 8.45
N ILE A 118 -17.70 -20.31 7.41
CA ILE A 118 -17.26 -20.33 6.00
C ILE A 118 -16.42 -19.10 5.70
N TYR A 119 -16.91 -17.90 6.00
CA TYR A 119 -16.16 -16.65 5.81
C TYR A 119 -14.81 -16.66 6.53
N SER A 120 -14.76 -17.19 7.76
CA SER A 120 -13.50 -17.32 8.50
C SER A 120 -12.53 -18.30 7.83
N LYS A 121 -13.01 -19.39 7.23
CA LYS A 121 -12.16 -20.36 6.52
C LYS A 121 -11.65 -19.81 5.19
N GLU A 122 -12.52 -19.14 4.44
CA GLU A 122 -12.15 -18.48 3.19
C GLU A 122 -11.14 -17.36 3.44
N ALA A 123 -11.38 -16.51 4.45
CA ALA A 123 -10.44 -15.47 4.86
C ALA A 123 -9.10 -16.05 5.34
N ALA A 124 -9.12 -17.15 6.09
CA ALA A 124 -7.89 -17.83 6.52
C ALA A 124 -7.13 -18.45 5.34
N GLY A 125 -7.84 -19.08 4.40
CA GLY A 125 -7.25 -19.63 3.17
C GLY A 125 -6.64 -18.55 2.30
N GLU A 126 -7.34 -17.44 2.11
CA GLU A 126 -6.86 -16.29 1.34
C GLU A 126 -5.66 -15.61 2.04
N PHE A 127 -5.70 -15.48 3.37
CA PHE A 127 -4.56 -14.98 4.14
C PHE A 127 -3.32 -15.89 3.99
N GLN A 128 -3.50 -17.21 4.07
CA GLN A 128 -2.43 -18.18 3.84
C GLN A 128 -1.87 -18.09 2.42
N ARG A 129 -2.74 -17.90 1.41
CA ARG A 129 -2.34 -17.70 0.01
C ARG A 129 -1.49 -16.44 -0.12
N ILE A 130 -1.98 -15.30 0.37
CA ILE A 130 -1.27 -14.01 0.36
C ILE A 130 0.08 -14.11 1.08
N GLU A 131 0.11 -14.74 2.25
CA GLU A 131 1.35 -14.90 3.02
C GLU A 131 2.35 -15.82 2.30
N SER A 132 1.87 -16.90 1.67
CA SER A 132 2.71 -17.77 0.85
C SER A 132 3.28 -17.05 -0.37
N GLU A 133 2.48 -16.21 -1.04
CA GLU A 133 2.94 -15.38 -2.15
C GLU A 133 3.94 -14.33 -1.69
N ARG A 134 3.70 -13.72 -0.52
CA ARG A 134 4.65 -12.78 0.10
C ARG A 134 5.99 -13.43 0.37
N GLN A 135 5.99 -14.64 0.93
CA GLN A 135 7.22 -15.40 1.18
C GLN A 135 7.96 -15.76 -0.10
N LYS A 136 7.25 -16.18 -1.16
CA LYS A 136 7.87 -16.48 -2.47
C LYS A 136 8.44 -15.24 -3.17
N ARG A 137 8.00 -14.04 -2.80
CA ARG A 137 8.47 -12.75 -3.35
C ARG A 137 9.45 -12.02 -2.46
N ASP A 138 9.75 -12.58 -1.30
CA ASP A 138 10.71 -11.98 -0.38
C ASP A 138 12.12 -12.12 -0.96
N VAL A 139 12.86 -11.01 -1.01
CA VAL A 139 14.20 -10.96 -1.61
C VAL A 139 15.15 -11.94 -0.93
N ALA A 140 15.07 -12.11 0.40
CA ALA A 140 15.95 -13.04 1.10
C ALA A 140 15.68 -14.50 0.71
N ASN A 141 14.41 -14.88 0.58
CA ASN A 141 14.05 -16.21 0.12
C ASN A 141 14.48 -16.46 -1.33
N LEU A 142 14.25 -15.49 -2.22
CA LEU A 142 14.67 -15.58 -3.63
C LEU A 142 16.21 -15.66 -3.78
N MET A 143 16.95 -14.93 -2.94
CA MET A 143 18.42 -15.01 -2.90
C MET A 143 18.92 -16.43 -2.61
N LEU A 144 18.29 -17.12 -1.65
CA LEU A 144 18.63 -18.49 -1.28
C LEU A 144 18.19 -19.49 -2.35
N GLU A 145 16.95 -19.37 -2.83
CA GLU A 145 16.36 -20.28 -3.81
C GLU A 145 17.15 -20.28 -5.13
N HIS A 146 17.51 -19.09 -5.61
CA HIS A 146 18.16 -18.92 -6.91
C HIS A 146 19.69 -18.78 -6.83
N ASN A 147 20.27 -18.84 -5.63
CA ASN A 147 21.69 -18.56 -5.38
C ASN A 147 22.16 -17.28 -6.10
N ALA A 148 21.39 -16.21 -5.94
CA ALA A 148 21.54 -14.95 -6.65
C ALA A 148 21.67 -13.77 -5.68
N PHE A 149 22.39 -12.75 -6.10
CA PHE A 149 22.49 -11.47 -5.41
C PHE A 149 21.64 -10.42 -6.12
N PHE A 150 21.03 -9.51 -5.37
CA PHE A 150 20.17 -8.46 -5.87
C PHE A 150 20.89 -7.11 -5.77
N PHE A 151 21.00 -6.39 -6.89
CA PHE A 151 21.74 -5.15 -7.00
C PHE A 151 20.85 -4.02 -7.49
N HIS A 152 20.92 -2.88 -6.82
CA HIS A 152 20.42 -1.63 -7.36
C HIS A 152 21.58 -0.69 -7.68
N ALA A 153 21.70 -0.37 -8.96
CA ALA A 153 22.70 0.53 -9.50
C ALA A 153 22.42 1.99 -9.11
N ILE A 154 23.44 2.71 -8.65
CA ILE A 154 23.36 4.16 -8.42
C ILE A 154 24.14 4.87 -9.52
N MET A 155 23.44 5.74 -10.23
CA MET A 155 23.99 6.55 -11.31
C MET A 155 24.95 7.62 -10.78
N LEU A 156 26.16 7.68 -11.34
CA LEU A 156 27.19 8.67 -11.00
C LEU A 156 27.08 9.99 -11.77
N ASN A 157 26.58 9.95 -13.01
CA ASN A 157 26.48 11.14 -13.85
C ASN A 157 25.02 11.50 -14.14
N SER A 158 24.76 12.79 -14.27
CA SER A 158 23.45 13.33 -14.63
C SER A 158 23.06 13.07 -16.09
N GLU A 159 24.06 12.88 -16.97
CA GLU A 159 23.87 12.77 -18.42
C GLU A 159 23.21 11.46 -18.86
N THR A 160 23.44 10.37 -18.13
CA THR A 160 22.88 9.05 -18.47
C THR A 160 21.63 8.70 -17.66
N MET A 161 21.24 9.58 -16.74
CA MET A 161 20.07 9.35 -15.91
C MET A 161 18.80 9.60 -16.75
N PRO A 162 17.93 8.59 -16.95
CA PRO A 162 16.67 8.81 -17.64
C PRO A 162 15.81 9.74 -16.80
N LYS A 163 15.60 10.96 -17.32
CA LYS A 163 14.88 12.02 -16.62
C LYS A 163 13.48 11.57 -16.26
N GLU A 164 12.86 10.72 -17.06
CA GLU A 164 11.49 10.27 -16.93
C GLU A 164 11.30 9.27 -15.78
N ASN A 165 12.30 8.46 -15.46
CA ASN A 165 12.13 7.26 -14.61
C ASN A 165 12.37 7.51 -13.10
N THR A 166 12.74 8.73 -12.72
CA THR A 166 13.11 9.10 -11.34
C THR A 166 12.40 10.37 -10.87
N ILE A 167 12.12 10.48 -9.58
CA ILE A 167 11.68 11.73 -8.92
C ILE A 167 12.85 12.50 -8.29
N ILE A 168 14.08 12.02 -8.49
CA ILE A 168 15.31 12.62 -7.97
C ILE A 168 15.86 13.60 -9.03
N GLU A 169 16.37 14.75 -8.60
CA GLU A 169 17.06 15.69 -9.48
C GLU A 169 18.24 15.02 -10.19
N THR A 170 18.33 15.21 -11.50
CA THR A 170 19.44 14.62 -12.28
C THR A 170 20.82 15.08 -11.81
N ALA A 171 20.91 16.30 -11.25
CA ALA A 171 22.13 16.87 -10.70
C ALA A 171 22.40 16.47 -9.24
N ALA A 172 21.50 15.73 -8.59
CA ALA A 172 21.71 15.27 -7.22
C ALA A 172 23.02 14.47 -7.11
N PRO A 173 23.87 14.76 -6.11
CA PRO A 173 25.13 14.05 -5.94
C PRO A 173 24.89 12.59 -5.56
N PHE A 174 25.91 11.76 -5.75
CA PHE A 174 25.85 10.32 -5.46
C PHE A 174 25.45 10.07 -3.99
N GLU A 175 26.00 10.84 -3.07
CA GLU A 175 25.82 10.68 -1.62
C GLU A 175 24.34 10.85 -1.24
N ASP A 176 23.66 11.83 -1.82
CA ASP A 176 22.24 12.05 -1.52
C ASP A 176 21.36 10.94 -2.11
N ARG A 177 21.71 10.41 -3.29
CA ARG A 177 21.02 9.24 -3.87
C ARG A 177 21.16 8.03 -2.97
N LEU A 178 22.36 7.80 -2.45
CA LEU A 178 22.63 6.72 -1.51
C LEU A 178 21.81 6.91 -0.22
N LYS A 179 21.81 8.12 0.36
CA LYS A 179 21.01 8.46 1.55
C LYS A 179 19.51 8.28 1.33
N ILE A 180 18.99 8.61 0.14
CA ILE A 180 17.59 8.34 -0.21
C ILE A 180 17.31 6.83 -0.12
N ILE A 181 18.14 5.99 -0.75
CA ILE A 181 17.93 4.54 -0.75
C ILE A 181 18.01 3.98 0.67
N LEU A 182 19.01 4.40 1.45
CA LEU A 182 19.27 3.86 2.78
C LEU A 182 18.32 4.40 3.85
N GLY A 183 17.94 5.67 3.77
CA GLY A 183 17.13 6.36 4.79
C GLY A 183 15.63 6.27 4.54
N LEU A 184 15.19 6.28 3.28
CA LEU A 184 13.77 6.28 2.93
C LEU A 184 13.25 4.92 2.43
N GLU A 185 14.16 4.01 2.04
CA GLU A 185 13.83 2.67 1.52
C GLU A 185 12.74 2.72 0.42
N PRO A 186 12.93 3.52 -0.65
CA PRO A 186 11.94 3.69 -1.69
C PRO A 186 11.73 2.42 -2.50
N THR A 187 10.63 2.36 -3.25
CA THR A 187 10.45 1.30 -4.24
C THR A 187 11.42 1.51 -5.41
N ILE A 188 12.38 0.61 -5.56
CA ILE A 188 13.48 0.68 -6.53
C ILE A 188 13.39 -0.44 -7.57
N SER A 189 14.09 -0.28 -8.69
CA SER A 189 14.35 -1.38 -9.61
C SER A 189 15.71 -2.00 -9.32
N ALA A 190 15.82 -3.32 -9.40
CA ALA A 190 17.05 -4.06 -9.16
C ALA A 190 17.26 -5.11 -10.25
N SER A 191 18.52 -5.53 -10.40
CA SER A 191 18.92 -6.65 -11.26
C SER A 191 19.54 -7.74 -10.39
N THR A 192 19.57 -8.97 -10.89
CA THR A 192 20.20 -10.08 -10.18
C THR A 192 21.47 -10.56 -10.86
N VAL A 193 22.45 -10.99 -10.07
CA VAL A 193 23.65 -11.67 -10.56
C VAL A 193 23.80 -12.99 -9.81
N LYS A 194 23.98 -14.08 -10.56
CA LYS A 194 24.30 -15.38 -10.00
C LYS A 194 25.82 -15.55 -9.94
N ASN A 195 26.27 -16.38 -9.00
CA ASN A 195 27.70 -16.67 -8.88
C ASN A 195 28.24 -17.25 -10.19
N GLY A 196 29.30 -16.62 -10.72
CA GLY A 196 29.95 -17.00 -11.96
C GLY A 196 29.25 -16.55 -13.24
N SER A 197 28.19 -15.73 -13.15
CA SER A 197 27.56 -15.11 -14.33
C SER A 197 28.57 -14.25 -15.11
N GLU A 198 28.46 -14.24 -16.44
CA GLU A 198 29.23 -13.33 -17.26
C GLU A 198 28.84 -11.87 -16.96
N MET A 199 29.82 -11.07 -16.55
CA MET A 199 29.60 -9.66 -16.21
C MET A 199 29.86 -8.76 -17.41
N ASN A 200 28.82 -8.05 -17.84
CA ASN A 200 28.92 -6.97 -18.82
C ASN A 200 27.88 -5.87 -18.50
N GLN A 201 27.84 -4.81 -19.32
CA GLN A 201 26.92 -3.69 -19.12
C GLN A 201 25.43 -4.08 -19.22
N ASN A 202 25.13 -5.26 -19.79
CA ASN A 202 23.78 -5.82 -19.80
C ASN A 202 23.48 -6.63 -18.53
N THR A 203 24.46 -6.88 -17.65
CA THR A 203 24.26 -7.59 -16.38
C THR A 203 24.02 -6.59 -15.24
N LEU A 204 24.87 -5.57 -15.14
CA LEU A 204 24.69 -4.45 -14.21
C LEU A 204 24.80 -3.15 -14.97
N TRP A 205 23.83 -2.26 -14.75
CA TRP A 205 23.77 -0.99 -15.46
C TRP A 205 24.86 0.00 -15.03
N GLN A 206 25.28 -0.05 -13.75
CA GLN A 206 26.35 0.79 -13.21
C GLN A 206 27.27 -0.02 -12.31
N ARG A 207 28.49 0.51 -12.15
CA ARG A 207 29.55 -0.11 -11.34
C ARG A 207 29.36 0.04 -9.84
N LEU A 208 28.59 1.03 -9.41
CA LEU A 208 28.37 1.33 -8.01
C LEU A 208 26.90 1.19 -7.67
N GLY A 209 26.62 0.77 -6.45
CA GLY A 209 25.26 0.77 -5.92
C GLY A 209 25.14 0.02 -4.61
N VAL A 210 23.96 -0.54 -4.36
CA VAL A 210 23.65 -1.31 -3.15
C VAL A 210 23.36 -2.77 -3.48
N ILE A 211 23.81 -3.68 -2.60
CA ILE A 211 23.35 -5.07 -2.57
C ILE A 211 22.18 -5.13 -1.61
N LEU A 212 21.09 -5.77 -2.03
CA LEU A 212 19.87 -5.93 -1.23
C LEU A 212 19.87 -7.28 -0.52
N LYS A 213 19.22 -7.33 0.64
CA LYS A 213 19.01 -8.56 1.44
C LYS A 213 17.57 -8.76 1.89
N GLY A 214 16.65 -7.92 1.44
CA GLY A 214 15.28 -7.89 1.89
C GLY A 214 14.45 -6.88 1.11
N GLY A 215 13.14 -6.96 1.30
CA GLY A 215 12.15 -6.25 0.50
C GLY A 215 11.24 -7.24 -0.24
N HIS A 216 10.23 -6.71 -0.91
CA HIS A 216 9.22 -7.50 -1.61
C HIS A 216 9.21 -7.19 -3.10
N VAL A 217 9.32 -8.22 -3.94
CA VAL A 217 9.24 -8.07 -5.40
C VAL A 217 7.79 -7.87 -5.84
N GLU A 218 7.47 -6.66 -6.31
CA GLU A 218 6.15 -6.30 -6.82
C GLU A 218 5.96 -6.75 -8.28
N ALA A 219 7.02 -6.61 -9.08
CA ALA A 219 7.04 -7.01 -10.48
C ALA A 219 8.43 -7.44 -10.92
N ALA A 220 8.50 -8.29 -11.94
CA ALA A 220 9.75 -8.74 -12.52
C ALA A 220 9.63 -8.94 -14.03
N GLY A 221 10.72 -8.77 -14.74
CA GLY A 221 10.87 -9.21 -16.12
C GLY A 221 12.30 -9.65 -16.40
N SER A 222 12.44 -10.61 -17.32
CA SER A 222 13.73 -11.10 -17.82
C SER A 222 14.52 -10.05 -18.61
N GLY A 223 13.94 -8.86 -18.83
CA GLY A 223 14.57 -7.68 -19.39
C GLY A 223 14.07 -6.40 -18.71
N ASP A 224 14.39 -5.25 -19.30
CA ASP A 224 13.86 -3.94 -18.90
C ASP A 224 12.34 -3.91 -19.05
N ILE A 225 11.61 -3.71 -17.95
CA ILE A 225 10.15 -3.61 -17.92
C ILE A 225 9.68 -2.14 -17.94
N ALA A 226 10.60 -1.21 -18.23
CA ALA A 226 10.37 0.22 -18.37
C ALA A 226 9.66 0.82 -17.15
N SER A 227 10.04 0.38 -15.93
CA SER A 227 9.38 0.85 -14.72
C SER A 227 9.70 2.34 -14.45
N GLN A 228 8.68 3.13 -14.09
CA GLN A 228 8.83 4.57 -13.85
C GLN A 228 8.42 4.93 -12.43
N SER A 229 9.25 5.69 -11.69
CA SER A 229 8.85 6.20 -10.38
C SER A 229 7.66 7.17 -10.48
N GLN A 230 6.61 6.92 -9.71
CA GLN A 230 5.45 7.80 -9.52
C GLN A 230 5.44 8.49 -8.14
N GLY A 231 6.51 8.32 -7.37
CA GLY A 231 6.60 8.68 -5.97
C GLY A 231 7.70 7.87 -5.29
N LEU A 232 7.77 8.00 -3.96
CA LEU A 232 8.78 7.32 -3.16
C LEU A 232 8.55 5.80 -3.10
N TYR A 233 7.29 5.39 -2.96
CA TYR A 233 6.91 3.98 -2.71
C TYR A 233 6.12 3.34 -3.85
N ARG A 234 6.07 3.98 -5.02
CA ARG A 234 5.28 3.49 -6.16
C ARG A 234 6.02 3.66 -7.48
N ARG A 235 5.95 2.62 -8.31
CA ARG A 235 6.39 2.64 -9.71
C ARG A 235 5.24 2.26 -10.63
N ALA A 236 5.13 2.94 -11.77
CA ALA A 236 4.25 2.55 -12.87
C ALA A 236 4.94 1.49 -13.72
N LEU A 237 4.16 0.52 -14.19
CA LEU A 237 4.57 -0.49 -15.17
C LEU A 237 3.82 -0.20 -16.46
N TRP A 238 4.50 -0.30 -17.61
CA TRP A 238 3.86 -0.10 -18.91
C TRP A 238 2.88 -1.23 -19.23
N GLU A 239 3.14 -2.45 -18.74
CA GLU A 239 2.29 -3.63 -18.94
C GLU A 239 1.91 -4.26 -17.59
N THR A 240 0.61 -4.39 -17.33
CA THR A 240 0.03 -4.90 -16.07
C THR A 240 0.19 -6.41 -15.85
N LYS A 241 0.95 -7.13 -16.68
CA LYS A 241 1.02 -8.60 -16.65
C LYS A 241 2.17 -9.19 -15.81
N ASN A 242 3.02 -8.37 -15.20
CA ASN A 242 4.28 -8.83 -14.61
C ASN A 242 4.23 -9.15 -13.10
N SER A 243 3.05 -9.49 -12.57
CA SER A 243 2.85 -9.73 -11.14
C SER A 243 2.53 -11.18 -10.80
N GLU A 244 2.88 -12.16 -11.62
CA GLU A 244 2.81 -13.59 -11.22
C GLU A 244 4.14 -14.00 -10.57
N VAL A 245 4.09 -14.95 -9.62
CA VAL A 245 5.29 -15.36 -8.87
C VAL A 245 6.27 -16.10 -9.78
N GLU A 246 5.75 -16.87 -10.72
CA GLU A 246 6.49 -17.65 -11.71
C GLU A 246 7.37 -16.75 -12.59
N LEU A 247 6.89 -15.54 -12.92
CA LEU A 247 7.65 -14.55 -13.68
C LEU A 247 8.84 -13.98 -12.90
N VAL A 248 8.76 -13.96 -11.56
CA VAL A 248 9.89 -13.55 -10.72
C VAL A 248 11.03 -14.56 -10.84
N SER A 249 10.72 -15.84 -10.66
CA SER A 249 11.70 -16.92 -10.82
C SER A 249 12.24 -16.97 -12.25
N GLU A 250 11.38 -16.84 -13.27
CA GLU A 250 11.83 -16.79 -14.68
C GLU A 250 12.78 -15.62 -14.94
N ALA A 251 12.48 -14.43 -14.41
CA ALA A 251 13.33 -13.25 -14.57
C ALA A 251 14.70 -13.41 -13.91
N ILE A 252 14.79 -14.11 -12.77
CA ILE A 252 16.05 -14.38 -12.08
C ILE A 252 16.82 -15.50 -12.80
N GLU A 253 16.10 -16.51 -13.30
CA GLU A 253 16.69 -17.66 -13.97
C GLU A 253 17.17 -17.37 -15.40
N SER A 254 16.56 -16.39 -16.08
CA SER A 254 16.94 -16.03 -17.43
C SER A 254 18.35 -15.45 -17.47
N ASP A 255 19.24 -16.10 -18.21
CA ASP A 255 20.48 -15.44 -18.64
C ASP A 255 20.12 -14.22 -19.49
N PRO A 256 20.77 -13.07 -19.28
CA PRO A 256 20.52 -11.86 -20.08
C PRO A 256 20.88 -12.13 -21.54
N LYS A 257 19.89 -12.55 -22.35
CA LYS A 257 20.09 -12.85 -23.76
C LYS A 257 20.31 -11.54 -24.51
N SER A 258 21.58 -11.27 -24.78
CA SER A 258 22.11 -10.31 -25.74
C SER A 258 21.91 -8.81 -25.50
N ARG A 259 20.88 -8.27 -24.81
CA ARG A 259 20.70 -6.79 -24.68
C ARG A 259 19.92 -6.22 -23.47
N ALA A 260 19.53 -6.99 -22.46
CA ALA A 260 18.81 -6.40 -21.33
C ALA A 260 19.20 -7.06 -20.01
N TRP A 261 19.47 -6.23 -18.99
CA TRP A 261 19.45 -6.67 -17.60
C TRP A 261 18.03 -7.06 -17.24
N ASN A 262 17.87 -8.06 -16.38
CA ASN A 262 16.57 -8.29 -15.78
C ASN A 262 16.22 -7.11 -14.86
N GLU A 263 14.93 -6.82 -14.73
CA GLU A 263 14.44 -5.74 -13.89
C GLU A 263 13.39 -6.29 -12.92
N LEU A 264 13.67 -6.11 -11.63
CA LEU A 264 12.76 -6.44 -10.53
C LEU A 264 12.42 -5.17 -9.76
N VAL A 265 11.13 -4.88 -9.61
CA VAL A 265 10.64 -3.78 -8.78
C VAL A 265 10.50 -4.25 -7.35
N ILE A 266 11.28 -3.66 -6.44
CA ILE A 266 11.37 -4.08 -5.04
C ILE A 266 10.87 -2.96 -4.14
N ARG A 267 9.83 -3.26 -3.36
CA ARG A 267 9.29 -2.39 -2.31
C ARG A 267 9.98 -2.65 -0.97
N GLU A 268 10.16 -1.59 -0.19
CA GLU A 268 10.81 -1.60 1.13
C GLU A 268 12.18 -2.33 1.13
N PRO A 269 13.06 -2.01 0.16
CA PRO A 269 14.34 -2.69 0.02
C PRO A 269 15.21 -2.50 1.27
N LYS A 270 15.92 -3.55 1.66
CA LYS A 270 16.89 -3.50 2.76
C LYS A 270 18.30 -3.71 2.22
N ALA A 271 19.18 -2.72 2.42
CA ALA A 271 20.57 -2.83 2.00
C ALA A 271 21.37 -3.79 2.90
N ALA A 272 22.17 -4.65 2.28
CA ALA A 272 23.14 -5.53 2.91
C ALA A 272 24.55 -4.91 2.91
N GLY A 273 24.85 -4.12 1.89
CA GLY A 273 26.13 -3.46 1.70
C GLY A 273 26.16 -2.64 0.43
N LEU A 274 27.27 -1.96 0.20
CA LEU A 274 27.54 -1.29 -1.07
C LEU A 274 28.33 -2.22 -1.99
N TYR A 275 28.22 -2.06 -3.31
CA TYR A 275 29.02 -2.84 -4.26
C TYR A 275 29.82 -1.97 -5.23
N TYR A 276 31.00 -2.47 -5.60
CA TYR A 276 31.87 -1.95 -6.63
C TYR A 276 32.15 -3.04 -7.68
N TRP A 277 31.79 -2.82 -8.94
CA TRP A 277 32.07 -3.76 -10.03
C TRP A 277 33.43 -3.49 -10.69
N ALA A 278 34.35 -4.43 -10.57
CA ALA A 278 35.75 -4.25 -10.96
C ALA A 278 36.05 -4.56 -12.42
N ASP A 279 35.32 -5.48 -13.07
CA ASP A 279 35.71 -6.01 -14.39
C ASP A 279 35.51 -5.02 -15.55
N GLU A 280 34.66 -4.01 -15.36
CA GLU A 280 34.34 -3.08 -16.44
C GLU A 280 35.56 -2.22 -16.82
N LYS A 281 35.91 -2.21 -18.11
CA LYS A 281 36.99 -1.38 -18.64
C LYS A 281 36.48 0.05 -18.84
N GLY A 282 37.08 1.00 -18.14
CA GLY A 282 36.77 2.42 -18.27
C GLY A 282 37.12 3.19 -17.00
N PRO A 283 37.40 4.51 -17.10
CA PRO A 283 37.65 5.32 -15.92
C PRO A 283 36.37 5.45 -15.11
N VAL A 284 36.38 4.94 -13.87
CA VAL A 284 35.39 5.36 -12.88
C VAL A 284 35.81 6.76 -12.43
N LYS A 285 35.00 7.77 -12.75
CA LYS A 285 35.26 9.16 -12.30
C LYS A 285 35.01 9.35 -10.79
N PHE A 286 34.72 8.28 -10.07
CA PHE A 286 34.46 8.26 -8.64
C PHE A 286 35.57 7.48 -7.94
N SER A 287 36.17 8.08 -6.92
CA SER A 287 37.30 7.49 -6.23
C SER A 287 36.82 6.38 -5.30
N GLY A 288 37.46 5.21 -5.38
CA GLY A 288 37.08 4.05 -4.57
C GLY A 288 37.22 4.28 -3.06
N ASP A 289 38.09 5.21 -2.65
CA ASP A 289 38.25 5.61 -1.25
C ASP A 289 37.02 6.36 -0.70
N LYS A 290 36.43 7.27 -1.49
CA LYS A 290 35.22 7.99 -1.13
C LYS A 290 34.06 7.00 -0.98
N PHE A 291 33.93 6.07 -1.91
CA PHE A 291 32.87 5.05 -1.83
C PHE A 291 33.01 4.15 -0.60
N PHE A 292 34.24 3.79 -0.25
CA PHE A 292 34.52 3.04 0.98
C PHE A 292 34.17 3.85 2.24
N GLN A 293 34.45 5.16 2.25
CA GLN A 293 34.08 6.04 3.35
C GLN A 293 32.56 6.15 3.51
N GLU A 294 31.81 6.26 2.42
CA GLU A 294 30.33 6.26 2.46
C GLU A 294 29.77 4.95 3.02
N ALA A 295 30.36 3.80 2.64
CA ALA A 295 29.99 2.50 3.22
C ALA A 295 30.22 2.47 4.74
N GLN A 296 31.39 2.92 5.19
CA GLN A 296 31.72 2.99 6.61
C GLN A 296 30.81 3.95 7.38
N ALA A 297 30.50 5.12 6.82
CA ALA A 297 29.59 6.10 7.42
C ALA A 297 28.18 5.53 7.59
N ALA A 298 27.72 4.72 6.65
CA ALA A 298 26.44 4.01 6.73
C ALA A 298 26.44 2.78 7.64
N GLY A 299 27.60 2.38 8.20
CA GLY A 299 27.73 1.13 8.95
C GLY A 299 27.58 -0.12 8.09
N LEU A 300 27.86 -0.02 6.79
CA LEU A 300 27.68 -1.09 5.82
C LEU A 300 29.04 -1.63 5.32
N PRO A 301 29.14 -2.94 5.03
CA PRO A 301 30.29 -3.48 4.31
C PRO A 301 30.31 -2.97 2.87
N LEU A 302 31.52 -2.90 2.30
CA LEU A 302 31.72 -2.77 0.87
C LEU A 302 32.02 -4.14 0.27
N PHE A 303 31.41 -4.43 -0.87
CA PHE A 303 31.67 -5.62 -1.67
C PHE A 303 32.25 -5.25 -3.02
N MET A 304 33.05 -6.15 -3.59
CA MET A 304 33.59 -6.06 -4.93
C MET A 304 33.03 -7.18 -5.78
N VAL A 305 32.51 -6.86 -6.96
CA VAL A 305 32.03 -7.85 -7.94
C VAL A 305 33.14 -8.08 -8.96
N VAL A 306 33.60 -9.34 -9.07
CA VAL A 306 34.68 -9.77 -9.96
C VAL A 306 34.24 -11.06 -10.64
N LYS A 307 34.15 -11.05 -11.98
CA LYS A 307 33.71 -12.20 -12.81
C LYS A 307 32.41 -12.86 -12.35
N GLY A 308 31.46 -12.04 -11.90
CA GLY A 308 30.13 -12.49 -11.46
C GLY A 308 30.10 -13.04 -10.04
N GLU A 309 31.23 -13.01 -9.33
CA GLU A 309 31.33 -13.41 -7.93
C GLU A 309 31.45 -12.17 -7.04
N VAL A 310 30.88 -12.25 -5.83
CA VAL A 310 30.86 -11.15 -4.87
C VAL A 310 31.90 -11.40 -3.79
N TYR A 311 32.78 -10.45 -3.53
CA TYR A 311 33.84 -10.55 -2.54
C TYR A 311 33.73 -9.43 -1.51
N PRO A 312 34.13 -9.63 -0.24
CA PRO A 312 34.33 -8.53 0.69
C PRO A 312 35.40 -7.59 0.14
N ALA A 313 35.23 -6.28 0.26
CA ALA A 313 36.19 -5.30 -0.22
C ALA A 313 36.82 -4.52 0.93
N PHE A 314 38.10 -4.17 0.78
CA PHE A 314 38.85 -3.39 1.74
C PHE A 314 39.76 -2.38 1.03
N LEU A 315 40.05 -1.29 1.73
CA LEU A 315 40.93 -0.24 1.25
C LEU A 315 42.37 -0.49 1.71
N VAL A 316 43.29 -0.70 0.77
CA VAL A 316 44.72 -0.82 1.03
C VAL A 316 45.42 0.49 0.69
N LYS A 317 46.11 1.08 1.66
CA LYS A 317 46.94 2.27 1.44
C LYS A 317 48.36 1.85 1.08
N ASN A 318 48.87 2.35 -0.04
CA ASN A 318 50.23 2.19 -0.51
C ASN A 318 50.85 3.55 -0.85
N GLU A 319 52.12 3.56 -1.29
CA GLU A 319 52.84 4.79 -1.63
C GLU A 319 52.18 5.59 -2.77
N SER A 320 51.43 4.92 -3.64
CA SER A 320 50.71 5.51 -4.78
C SER A 320 49.30 5.99 -4.43
N GLY A 321 48.83 5.79 -3.19
CA GLY A 321 47.50 6.17 -2.73
C GLY A 321 46.70 5.00 -2.15
N ALA A 322 45.38 5.14 -2.12
CA ALA A 322 44.47 4.12 -1.63
C ALA A 322 43.89 3.30 -2.80
N THR A 323 43.92 1.97 -2.69
CA THR A 323 43.39 1.06 -3.71
C THR A 323 42.39 0.11 -3.08
N LEU A 324 41.24 -0.07 -3.71
CA LEU A 324 40.28 -1.09 -3.31
C LEU A 324 40.77 -2.47 -3.74
N MET A 325 40.75 -3.41 -2.80
CA MET A 325 41.07 -4.81 -3.02
C MET A 325 39.93 -5.70 -2.53
N HIS A 326 39.78 -6.86 -3.16
CA HIS A 326 38.81 -7.86 -2.75
C HIS A 326 39.43 -8.92 -1.83
N GLY A 327 38.58 -9.57 -1.04
CA GLY A 327 38.92 -10.72 -0.19
C GLY A 327 39.38 -11.94 -0.98
N PRO A 328 39.99 -12.93 -0.30
CA PRO A 328 40.49 -14.14 -0.95
C PRO A 328 39.37 -15.08 -1.42
N GLU A 329 38.20 -15.02 -0.78
CA GLU A 329 37.07 -15.92 -1.03
C GLU A 329 35.82 -15.13 -1.37
N PRO A 330 35.03 -15.58 -2.37
CA PRO A 330 33.73 -14.99 -2.64
C PRO A 330 32.75 -15.34 -1.52
N ILE A 331 31.79 -14.46 -1.28
CA ILE A 331 30.67 -14.72 -0.38
C ILE A 331 29.51 -15.38 -1.12
N LEU A 332 28.71 -16.13 -0.37
CA LEU A 332 27.46 -16.70 -0.81
C LEU A 332 26.26 -15.85 -0.34
N PRO A 333 25.10 -15.88 -1.04
CA PRO A 333 23.92 -15.13 -0.64
C PRO A 333 23.50 -15.39 0.81
N GLU A 334 23.58 -16.63 1.29
CA GLU A 334 23.27 -17.02 2.68
C GLU A 334 24.07 -16.25 3.73
N GLN A 335 25.33 -15.89 3.43
CA GLN A 335 26.19 -15.14 4.34
C GLN A 335 25.76 -13.67 4.48
N LEU A 336 25.11 -13.09 3.47
CA LEU A 336 24.51 -11.73 3.54
C LEU A 336 23.20 -11.69 4.34
N LEU A 337 22.53 -12.84 4.46
CA LEU A 337 21.24 -12.96 5.13
C LEU A 337 21.36 -13.24 6.64
N GLU A 338 22.58 -13.41 7.15
CA GLU A 338 22.84 -13.55 8.58
C GLU A 338 22.18 -12.41 9.36
N LYS A 339 21.19 -12.78 10.19
CA LYS A 339 20.32 -11.84 10.89
C LYS A 339 21.15 -10.89 11.76
N ASN A 340 20.86 -9.59 11.67
CA ASN A 340 21.53 -8.49 12.38
C ASN A 340 23.00 -8.22 12.03
N LYS A 341 23.61 -8.98 11.12
CA LYS A 341 25.01 -8.74 10.73
C LYS A 341 25.19 -7.49 9.88
N PHE A 342 24.23 -7.27 9.00
CA PHE A 342 24.27 -6.21 7.99
C PHE A 342 23.01 -5.36 8.06
N GLY A 343 23.12 -4.08 7.71
CA GLY A 343 22.00 -3.14 7.68
C GLY A 343 22.38 -1.80 8.27
N VAL A 344 21.64 -0.77 7.88
CA VAL A 344 21.81 0.58 8.42
C VAL A 344 21.05 0.68 9.74
N GLU A 345 21.67 1.27 10.76
CA GLU A 345 21.00 1.53 12.04
C GLU A 345 19.84 2.51 11.87
N ASP A 346 18.76 2.33 12.65
CA ASP A 346 17.56 3.18 12.55
C ASP A 346 17.84 4.66 12.83
N SER A 347 18.80 4.97 13.69
CA SER A 347 19.31 6.33 13.94
C SER A 347 19.88 6.94 12.67
N THR A 348 20.77 6.22 11.99
CA THR A 348 21.39 6.64 10.73
C THR A 348 20.36 6.75 9.62
N LYS A 349 19.39 5.83 9.53
CA LYS A 349 18.29 5.95 8.56
C LYS A 349 17.48 7.23 8.74
N LYS A 350 17.09 7.54 9.98
CA LYS A 350 16.35 8.77 10.31
C LYS A 350 17.15 10.02 9.96
N GLN A 351 18.45 10.03 10.29
CA GLN A 351 19.34 11.12 9.92
C GLN A 351 19.39 11.30 8.39
N TYR A 352 19.62 10.23 7.63
CA TYR A 352 19.66 10.28 6.17
C TYR A 352 18.35 10.75 5.57
N ALA A 353 17.21 10.27 6.08
CA ALA A 353 15.88 10.72 5.68
C ALA A 353 15.73 12.24 5.92
N GLU A 354 16.07 12.74 7.10
CA GLU A 354 15.99 14.17 7.43
C GLU A 354 16.90 15.02 6.51
N GLU A 355 18.12 14.56 6.25
CA GLU A 355 19.05 15.27 5.37
C GLU A 355 18.48 15.41 3.95
N VAL A 356 18.03 14.33 3.32
CA VAL A 356 17.57 14.36 1.91
C VAL A 356 16.19 15.01 1.74
N LEU A 357 15.34 14.92 2.75
CA LEU A 357 14.04 15.59 2.78
C LEU A 357 14.17 17.11 3.00
N THR A 358 15.35 17.59 3.38
CA THR A 358 15.63 19.02 3.53
C THR A 358 16.54 19.60 2.44
N ASP A 359 17.31 18.82 1.66
CA ASP A 359 18.34 19.36 0.76
C ASP A 359 17.95 19.49 -0.73
N SER A 360 16.65 19.52 -1.05
CA SER A 360 16.16 19.66 -2.44
C SER A 360 16.72 18.60 -3.41
N THR A 361 16.97 17.38 -2.93
CA THR A 361 17.46 16.28 -3.77
C THR A 361 16.39 15.80 -4.77
N PHE A 362 15.11 16.11 -4.53
CA PHE A 362 13.99 15.70 -5.36
C PHE A 362 13.66 16.70 -6.46
N ASP A 363 13.22 16.20 -7.61
CA ASP A 363 12.74 16.97 -8.74
C ASP A 363 11.43 17.67 -8.35
N ILE A 364 11.57 18.93 -7.98
CA ILE A 364 10.47 19.78 -7.53
C ILE A 364 9.41 19.93 -8.61
N VAL A 365 9.79 19.92 -9.90
CA VAL A 365 8.83 20.06 -11.01
C VAL A 365 7.92 18.86 -11.09
N LYS A 366 8.47 17.66 -10.89
CA LYS A 366 7.66 16.43 -10.84
C LYS A 366 6.79 16.38 -9.60
N LEU A 367 7.36 16.71 -8.44
CA LEU A 367 6.63 16.67 -7.18
C LEU A 367 5.56 17.76 -7.06
N ALA A 368 5.70 18.89 -7.77
CA ALA A 368 4.71 19.96 -7.78
C ALA A 368 3.31 19.53 -8.24
N LYS A 369 3.20 18.42 -9.00
CA LYS A 369 1.91 17.83 -9.37
C LYS A 369 1.15 17.29 -8.16
N LYS A 370 1.87 16.79 -7.15
CA LYS A 370 1.31 16.28 -5.88
C LYS A 370 1.30 17.37 -4.80
N VAL A 371 2.33 18.21 -4.77
CA VAL A 371 2.55 19.24 -3.74
C VAL A 371 2.75 20.59 -4.44
N PRO A 372 1.67 21.30 -4.83
CA PRO A 372 1.76 22.53 -5.61
C PRO A 372 2.66 23.60 -4.99
N GLU A 373 2.76 23.64 -3.67
CA GLU A 373 3.62 24.56 -2.92
C GLU A 373 5.10 24.45 -3.30
N LEU A 374 5.57 23.28 -3.74
CA LEU A 374 6.95 23.11 -4.18
C LEU A 374 7.25 23.90 -5.45
N ALA A 375 6.28 24.06 -6.37
CA ALA A 375 6.44 24.95 -7.51
C ALA A 375 6.65 26.41 -7.05
N TYR A 376 5.92 26.82 -6.02
CA TYR A 376 6.03 28.18 -5.47
C TYR A 376 7.42 28.39 -4.86
N MET A 377 7.89 27.40 -4.09
CA MET A 377 9.22 27.42 -3.48
C MET A 377 10.35 27.37 -4.50
N ARG A 378 10.14 26.75 -5.67
CA ARG A 378 11.09 26.81 -6.79
C ARG A 378 11.25 28.24 -7.31
N GLY A 379 10.14 28.96 -7.47
CA GLY A 379 10.15 30.39 -7.81
C GLY A 379 10.91 31.20 -6.76
N TRP A 380 10.58 31.03 -5.48
CA TRP A 380 11.31 31.68 -4.39
C TRP A 380 12.82 31.39 -4.40
N ARG A 381 13.22 30.12 -4.57
CA ARG A 381 14.64 29.72 -4.58
C ARG A 381 15.39 30.31 -5.78
N THR A 382 14.76 30.31 -6.95
CA THR A 382 15.34 30.89 -8.16
C THR A 382 15.55 32.38 -7.96
N ALA A 383 14.54 33.09 -7.44
CA ALA A 383 14.64 34.51 -7.13
C ALA A 383 15.72 34.84 -6.09
N SER A 384 15.81 34.05 -5.02
CA SER A 384 16.76 34.29 -3.93
C SER A 384 18.22 34.12 -4.40
N GLY A 385 18.48 33.19 -5.33
CA GLY A 385 19.80 32.98 -5.91
C GLY A 385 20.18 33.96 -7.03
N ILE A 386 19.30 34.87 -7.44
CA ILE A 386 19.58 35.84 -8.52
C ILE A 386 20.60 36.89 -8.10
N LEU A 387 20.58 37.33 -6.83
CA LEU A 387 21.54 38.34 -6.37
C LEU A 387 22.98 37.83 -6.39
N ASP A 388 23.21 36.60 -5.93
CA ASP A 388 24.51 35.95 -6.02
C ASP A 388 25.05 35.89 -7.46
N ARG A 389 24.16 35.85 -8.46
CA ARG A 389 24.54 35.91 -9.88
C ARG A 389 24.92 37.33 -10.28
N PHE A 390 24.12 38.33 -9.91
CA PHE A 390 24.42 39.73 -10.22
C PHE A 390 25.72 40.20 -9.56
N GLU A 391 26.00 39.80 -8.33
CA GLU A 391 27.25 40.16 -7.64
C GLU A 391 28.51 39.54 -8.28
N LYS A 392 28.37 38.41 -8.98
CA LYS A 392 29.47 37.73 -9.65
C LYS A 392 29.73 38.21 -11.07
N LEU A 393 28.87 39.06 -11.64
CA LEU A 393 29.08 39.60 -12.98
C LEU A 393 30.07 40.76 -12.99
N SER A 394 30.89 40.83 -14.03
CA SER A 394 31.59 42.05 -14.39
C SER A 394 30.58 43.13 -14.79
N GLU A 395 30.92 44.41 -14.58
CA GLU A 395 30.14 45.52 -15.14
C GLU A 395 29.94 45.33 -16.65
N GLY A 396 28.69 45.08 -17.07
CA GLY A 396 28.30 44.99 -18.49
C GLY A 396 27.85 43.61 -18.98
N ASP A 397 28.05 42.54 -18.20
CA ASP A 397 27.56 41.21 -18.58
C ASP A 397 26.04 41.07 -18.30
N ALA A 398 25.29 40.44 -19.20
CA ALA A 398 23.89 40.12 -18.99
C ALA A 398 23.75 38.74 -18.34
N VAL A 399 22.91 38.62 -17.30
CA VAL A 399 22.54 37.29 -16.77
C VAL A 399 21.48 36.70 -17.70
N ASN A 400 21.71 35.47 -18.17
CA ASN A 400 20.63 34.65 -18.70
C ASN A 400 19.85 34.06 -17.53
N PHE A 401 18.61 34.50 -17.35
CA PHE A 401 17.71 34.01 -16.31
C PHE A 401 17.08 32.67 -16.67
N VAL A 402 16.83 31.90 -15.62
CA VAL A 402 16.13 30.62 -15.70
C VAL A 402 14.66 30.90 -16.03
N ASP A 403 14.09 30.03 -16.86
CA ASP A 403 12.65 29.98 -17.14
C ASP A 403 11.86 29.91 -15.82
N ILE A 404 11.04 30.93 -15.55
CA ILE A 404 10.20 31.02 -14.34
C ILE A 404 8.87 30.27 -14.49
N GLY A 405 8.62 29.66 -15.65
CA GLY A 405 7.47 28.80 -15.88
C GLY A 405 6.92 28.91 -17.31
N PRO A 406 6.13 27.90 -17.73
CA PRO A 406 5.52 27.88 -19.06
C PRO A 406 4.64 29.13 -19.27
N GLY A 407 4.80 29.76 -20.44
CA GLY A 407 3.98 30.91 -20.85
C GLY A 407 4.50 32.29 -20.44
N VAL A 408 5.48 32.37 -19.54
CA VAL A 408 6.02 33.67 -19.07
C VAL A 408 7.07 34.27 -20.03
N GLY A 409 7.42 33.53 -21.09
CA GLY A 409 8.37 33.94 -22.12
C GLY A 409 9.83 33.71 -21.72
N ALA A 410 10.67 33.39 -22.71
CA ALA A 410 12.09 33.14 -22.48
C ALA A 410 12.84 34.45 -22.14
N ASN A 411 13.43 34.47 -20.95
CA ASN A 411 14.66 35.14 -20.56
C ASN A 411 14.87 36.60 -21.02
N PRO A 412 14.43 37.61 -20.24
CA PRO A 412 14.92 38.97 -20.44
C PRO A 412 16.43 39.01 -20.17
N GLN A 413 17.21 39.61 -21.05
CA GLN A 413 18.57 40.04 -20.70
C GLN A 413 18.47 41.22 -19.73
N ALA A 414 18.27 40.94 -18.44
CA ALA A 414 18.37 41.98 -17.41
C ALA A 414 19.83 42.13 -16.99
N ARG A 415 20.34 43.36 -17.07
CA ARG A 415 21.72 43.71 -16.71
C ARG A 415 21.86 44.03 -15.23
N ASN A 416 20.75 44.33 -14.58
CA ASN A 416 20.69 44.66 -13.17
C ASN A 416 19.33 44.25 -12.56
N VAL A 417 19.28 44.29 -11.23
CA VAL A 417 18.11 43.94 -10.42
C VAL A 417 16.89 44.81 -10.77
N SER A 418 17.07 46.08 -11.10
CA SER A 418 15.97 46.99 -11.42
C SER A 418 15.31 46.64 -12.75
N GLU A 419 16.08 46.32 -13.77
CA GLU A 419 15.57 45.81 -15.05
C GLU A 419 14.81 44.49 -14.85
N TYR A 420 15.36 43.61 -14.00
CA TYR A 420 14.71 42.34 -13.67
C TYR A 420 13.38 42.54 -12.93
N ALA A 421 13.33 43.49 -11.98
CA ALA A 421 12.13 43.86 -11.26
C ALA A 421 11.02 44.41 -12.17
N VAL A 422 11.38 45.22 -13.17
CA VAL A 422 10.43 45.76 -14.16
C VAL A 422 9.86 44.64 -15.01
N TRP A 423 10.71 43.72 -15.49
CA TRP A 423 10.23 42.56 -16.25
C TRP A 423 9.31 41.67 -15.41
N LEU A 424 9.65 41.42 -14.16
CA LEU A 424 8.83 40.62 -13.27
C LEU A 424 7.47 41.27 -13.03
N ALA A 425 7.40 42.60 -12.98
CA ALA A 425 6.14 43.31 -12.88
C ALA A 425 5.24 43.10 -14.10
N ASP A 426 5.80 43.21 -15.30
CA ASP A 426 5.10 42.90 -16.56
C ASP A 426 4.67 41.42 -16.63
N ALA A 427 5.50 40.50 -16.14
CA ALA A 427 5.16 39.08 -16.06
C ALA A 427 3.96 38.80 -15.15
N VAL A 428 3.85 39.46 -14.00
CA VAL A 428 2.70 39.33 -13.10
C VAL A 428 1.43 39.91 -13.73
N GLU A 429 1.51 41.08 -14.37
CA GLU A 429 0.35 41.67 -15.07
C GLU A 429 -0.15 40.77 -16.20
N LYS A 430 0.75 40.18 -16.97
CA LYS A 430 0.40 39.16 -17.97
C LYS A 430 -0.18 37.91 -17.35
N ALA A 431 0.27 37.54 -16.15
CA ALA A 431 -0.22 36.37 -15.46
C ALA A 431 -1.68 36.46 -15.02
N GLU A 432 -2.27 37.66 -14.93
CA GLU A 432 -3.72 37.84 -14.76
C GLU A 432 -4.53 37.19 -15.88
N SER A 433 -3.93 37.03 -17.07
CA SER A 433 -4.56 36.35 -18.20
C SER A 433 -4.42 34.83 -18.18
N PHE A 434 -3.60 34.27 -17.28
CA PHE A 434 -3.45 32.83 -17.16
C PHE A 434 -4.60 32.22 -16.35
N GLU A 435 -5.22 31.17 -16.88
CA GLU A 435 -6.23 30.40 -16.16
C GLU A 435 -5.62 29.57 -15.00
N ASP A 436 -4.33 29.25 -15.09
CA ASP A 436 -3.63 28.42 -14.11
C ASP A 436 -3.14 29.23 -12.89
N LYS A 437 -3.88 29.12 -11.80
CA LYS A 437 -3.55 29.73 -10.50
C LYS A 437 -2.17 29.31 -9.97
N ALA A 438 -1.67 28.12 -10.31
CA ALA A 438 -0.36 27.65 -9.84
C ALA A 438 0.79 28.45 -10.49
N VAL A 439 0.63 28.86 -11.74
CA VAL A 439 1.58 29.74 -12.44
C VAL A 439 1.64 31.10 -11.75
N ILE A 440 0.48 31.71 -11.48
CA ILE A 440 0.38 32.99 -10.75
C ILE A 440 1.08 32.88 -9.39
N LYS A 441 0.76 31.84 -8.59
CA LYS A 441 1.38 31.66 -7.27
C LYS A 441 2.90 31.46 -7.36
N THR A 442 3.40 30.78 -8.39
CA THR A 442 4.85 30.62 -8.62
C THR A 442 5.53 31.96 -8.88
N ILE A 443 4.97 32.79 -9.76
CA ILE A 443 5.50 34.12 -10.06
C ILE A 443 5.43 35.02 -8.81
N VAL A 444 4.35 34.94 -8.04
CA VAL A 444 4.18 35.71 -6.79
C VAL A 444 5.23 35.31 -5.74
N PHE A 445 5.54 34.02 -5.58
CA PHE A 445 6.61 33.58 -4.69
C PHE A 445 8.01 34.00 -5.19
N HIS A 446 8.20 34.03 -6.50
CA HIS A 446 9.40 34.59 -7.11
C HIS A 446 9.54 36.09 -6.79
N CYS A 447 8.45 36.85 -6.83
CA CYS A 447 8.42 38.26 -6.40
C CYS A 447 8.83 38.41 -4.93
N TYR A 448 8.22 37.62 -4.03
CA TYR A 448 8.59 37.66 -2.62
C TYR A 448 10.07 37.31 -2.38
N GLY A 449 10.58 36.25 -3.01
CA GLY A 449 11.98 35.84 -2.88
C GLY A 449 12.94 36.92 -3.39
N LEU A 450 12.62 37.57 -4.52
CA LEU A 450 13.43 38.66 -5.05
C LEU A 450 13.41 39.88 -4.11
N ALA A 451 12.23 40.26 -3.60
CA ALA A 451 12.10 41.38 -2.68
C ALA A 451 12.89 41.15 -1.38
N GLU A 452 12.82 39.95 -0.81
CA GLU A 452 13.62 39.56 0.37
C GLU A 452 15.12 39.61 0.10
N ALA A 453 15.56 39.08 -1.05
CA ALA A 453 16.96 39.11 -1.43
C ALA A 453 17.47 40.56 -1.52
N ILE A 454 16.72 41.45 -2.19
CA ILE A 454 17.08 42.88 -2.32
C ILE A 454 17.15 43.56 -0.95
N GLU A 455 16.23 43.22 -0.05
CA GLU A 455 16.21 43.76 1.30
C GLU A 455 17.41 43.28 2.15
N ALA A 456 17.83 42.03 1.97
CA ALA A 456 18.96 41.44 2.66
C ALA A 456 20.31 41.96 2.14
N ALA A 457 20.39 42.35 0.87
CA ALA A 457 21.61 42.87 0.27
C ALA A 457 22.05 44.20 0.92
N SER A 458 23.26 44.21 1.49
CA SER A 458 23.85 45.40 2.12
C SER A 458 24.41 46.41 1.12
N GLY A 459 24.72 45.98 -0.11
CA GLY A 459 25.34 46.81 -1.15
C GLY A 459 24.37 47.61 -2.02
N LEU A 460 23.05 47.35 -1.94
CA LEU A 460 22.05 48.05 -2.74
C LEU A 460 21.56 49.30 -2.01
N THR A 461 21.95 50.47 -2.52
CA THR A 461 21.51 51.78 -1.99
C THR A 461 20.03 52.06 -2.23
N ASP A 462 19.43 51.47 -3.28
CA ASP A 462 18.02 51.63 -3.60
C ASP A 462 17.21 50.34 -3.33
N LYS A 463 16.48 50.34 -2.21
CA LYS A 463 15.53 49.27 -1.84
C LYS A 463 14.08 49.53 -2.30
N SER A 464 13.85 50.58 -3.08
CA SER A 464 12.50 50.92 -3.58
C SER A 464 11.94 49.84 -4.52
N ALA A 465 12.81 49.14 -5.25
CA ALA A 465 12.44 48.00 -6.09
C ALA A 465 11.79 46.88 -5.27
N ALA A 466 12.35 46.53 -4.10
CA ALA A 466 11.78 45.50 -3.21
C ALA A 466 10.36 45.85 -2.77
N LYS A 467 10.12 47.11 -2.37
CA LYS A 467 8.78 47.58 -1.97
C LYS A 467 7.76 47.46 -3.09
N LYS A 468 8.15 47.82 -4.33
CA LYS A 468 7.27 47.73 -5.51
C LYS A 468 6.94 46.27 -5.85
N ILE A 469 7.94 45.39 -5.86
CA ILE A 469 7.76 43.96 -6.12
C ILE A 469 6.89 43.32 -5.05
N ARG A 470 7.11 43.63 -3.77
CA ARG A 470 6.28 43.13 -2.66
C ARG A 470 4.84 43.60 -2.77
N ALA A 471 4.61 44.90 -3.00
CA ALA A 471 3.27 45.43 -3.18
C ALA A 471 2.52 44.80 -4.36
N LEU A 472 3.25 44.37 -5.40
CA LEU A 472 2.69 43.64 -6.52
C LEU A 472 2.31 42.20 -6.12
N ALA A 473 3.19 41.50 -5.41
CA ALA A 473 2.94 40.14 -4.90
C ALA A 473 1.72 40.10 -3.94
N GLU A 474 1.60 41.11 -3.07
CA GLU A 474 0.52 41.25 -2.08
C GLU A 474 -0.88 41.41 -2.70
N LYS A 475 -0.99 41.75 -3.98
CA LYS A 475 -2.27 41.75 -4.69
C LYS A 475 -2.87 40.34 -4.84
N TYR A 476 -2.04 39.31 -4.77
CA TYR A 476 -2.43 37.92 -5.08
C TYR A 476 -2.31 36.98 -3.89
N ILE A 477 -1.25 37.14 -3.10
CA ILE A 477 -1.00 36.32 -1.90
C ILE A 477 -0.57 37.28 -0.81
N SER A 478 -1.26 37.26 0.33
CA SER A 478 -0.91 38.10 1.48
C SER A 478 0.48 37.75 2.02
N ALA A 479 1.15 38.72 2.66
CA ALA A 479 2.43 38.47 3.32
C ALA A 479 2.32 37.39 4.41
N GLU A 480 1.15 37.26 5.06
CA GLU A 480 0.86 36.23 6.06
C GLU A 480 0.79 34.83 5.42
N GLU A 481 0.01 34.64 4.35
CA GLU A 481 -0.07 33.35 3.62
C GLU A 481 1.31 32.95 3.08
N TYR A 482 2.04 33.90 2.49
CA TYR A 482 3.41 33.66 2.04
C TYR A 482 4.33 33.23 3.20
N GLY A 483 4.26 33.94 4.33
CA GLY A 483 5.02 33.62 5.53
C GLY A 483 4.70 32.24 6.10
N GLU A 484 3.43 31.83 6.10
CA GLU A 484 3.02 30.49 6.53
C GLU A 484 3.59 29.41 5.62
N ILE A 485 3.39 29.51 4.29
CA ILE A 485 3.88 28.52 3.33
C ILE A 485 5.40 28.43 3.39
N LYS A 486 6.10 29.58 3.37
CA LYS A 486 7.56 29.63 3.52
C LYS A 486 8.01 29.00 4.83
N GLY A 487 7.34 29.32 5.94
CA GLY A 487 7.63 28.79 7.27
C GLY A 487 7.47 27.28 7.38
N ARG A 488 6.50 26.69 6.66
CA ARG A 488 6.33 25.22 6.57
C ARG A 488 7.36 24.58 5.65
N ARG A 489 7.72 25.25 4.55
CA ARG A 489 8.55 24.69 3.47
C ARG A 489 10.03 24.96 3.57
N LEU A 490 10.47 25.91 4.38
CA LEU A 490 11.90 26.16 4.58
C LEU A 490 12.33 25.74 5.97
N ASP A 491 13.52 25.17 6.07
CA ASP A 491 14.20 25.00 7.35
C ASP A 491 14.91 26.30 7.77
N SER A 492 15.57 26.28 8.94
CA SER A 492 16.31 27.43 9.45
C SER A 492 17.53 27.83 8.59
N LYS A 493 17.94 26.98 7.64
CA LYS A 493 19.03 27.23 6.68
C LYS A 493 18.50 27.66 5.31
N GLY A 494 17.18 27.83 5.16
CA GLY A 494 16.55 28.20 3.89
C GLY A 494 16.49 27.07 2.87
N ARG A 495 16.63 25.80 3.30
CA ARG A 495 16.51 24.63 2.44
C ARG A 495 15.07 24.13 2.38
N ILE A 496 14.65 23.62 1.23
CA ILE A 496 13.26 23.20 0.98
C ILE A 496 12.98 21.87 1.68
N ARG A 497 11.96 21.86 2.52
CA ARG A 497 11.44 20.71 3.26
C ARG A 497 10.28 20.05 2.51
N ILE A 498 10.38 18.74 2.39
CA ILE A 498 9.33 17.87 1.87
C ILE A 498 9.18 16.71 2.84
N SER A 499 7.96 16.28 3.16
CA SER A 499 7.74 15.10 4.00
C SER A 499 7.73 13.82 3.17
N ALA A 500 8.00 12.66 3.78
CA ALA A 500 7.94 11.38 3.07
C ALA A 500 6.50 11.09 2.61
N GLU A 501 5.51 11.47 3.40
CA GLU A 501 4.08 11.34 3.14
C GLU A 501 3.63 12.11 1.89
N GLU A 502 4.27 13.25 1.62
CA GLU A 502 3.98 14.07 0.43
C GLU A 502 4.57 13.51 -0.86
N ILE A 503 5.63 12.71 -0.75
CA ILE A 503 6.35 12.11 -1.90
C ILE A 503 5.78 10.72 -2.22
N ALA A 504 5.26 10.00 -1.22
CA ALA A 504 4.54 8.73 -1.36
C ALA A 504 3.49 8.81 -2.48
#